data_AF-A0A271M181-F1
#
_entry.id   AF-A0A271M181-F1
#
_cell.length_a   1.000
_cell.length_b   1.000
_cell.length_c   1.000
_cell.angle_alpha   90.00
_cell.angle_beta   90.00
_cell.angle_gamma   90.00
#
_symmetry.space_group_name_H-M   'P 1'
#
loop_
_entity.id
_entity.type
_entity.pdbx_description
1 polymer ?
#
loop_
_entity_poly.entity_id
_entity_poly.type
_entity_poly.pdbx_seq_one_letter_code
_entity_poly.pdbx_strand_id
1 'polypeptide(L)' 'MQEQNEEVISHLRQALLHLDHALQSTTAAIVNNPQAKKALAKIWEDFLGTFFGKVRSKGKESNINLLSLISFPKLRKFG' A
#
# COMPACT_ATOMS: atom_id res chain seq x y z
N MET A 1 4.73 6.00 -24.59
CA MET A 1 5.62 5.80 -23.42
C MET A 1 5.39 6.84 -22.32
N GLN A 2 5.24 8.14 -22.63
CA GLN A 2 4.90 9.14 -21.61
C GLN A 2 3.47 8.96 -21.04
N GLU A 3 2.46 8.75 -21.89
CA GLU A 3 1.05 8.62 -21.47
C GLU A 3 0.78 7.42 -20.53
N GLN A 4 1.38 6.24 -20.81
CA GLN A 4 1.24 5.05 -19.94
C GLN A 4 1.85 5.28 -18.55
N ASN A 5 2.94 6.05 -18.46
CA ASN A 5 3.53 6.40 -17.17
C ASN A 5 2.64 7.37 -16.40
N GLU A 6 1.98 8.31 -17.10
CA GLU A 6 1.05 9.26 -16.49
C GLU A 6 -0.19 8.58 -15.92
N GLU A 7 -0.74 7.57 -16.60
CA GLU A 7 -1.87 6.78 -16.10
C GLU A 7 -1.50 6.01 -14.82
N VAL A 8 -0.35 5.32 -14.82
CA VAL A 8 0.16 4.63 -13.63
C VAL A 8 0.39 5.62 -12.48
N ILE A 9 0.99 6.77 -12.75
CA ILE A 9 1.20 7.82 -11.75
C ILE A 9 -0.14 8.33 -11.19
N SER A 10 -1.13 8.55 -12.05
CA SER A 10 -2.47 9.02 -11.65
C SER A 10 -3.13 8.03 -10.69
N HIS A 11 -3.15 6.74 -11.03
CA HIS A 11 -3.71 5.71 -10.16
C HIS A 11 -2.96 5.57 -8.82
N LEU A 12 -1.63 5.64 -8.84
CA LEU A 12 -0.82 5.59 -7.62
C LEU A 12 -1.08 6.81 -6.72
N ARG A 13 -1.24 8.01 -7.29
CA ARG A 13 -1.61 9.22 -6.54
C ARG A 13 -2.99 9.07 -5.89
N GLN A 14 -3.99 8.58 -6.62
CA GLN A 14 -5.31 8.33 -6.05
C GLN A 14 -5.28 7.29 -4.92
N ALA A 15 -4.52 6.21 -5.09
CA ALA A 15 -4.33 5.23 -4.03
C ALA A 15 -3.68 5.85 -2.78
N LEU A 16 -2.69 6.73 -2.94
CA LEU A 16 -2.06 7.44 -1.82
C LEU A 16 -3.03 8.39 -1.09
N LEU A 17 -3.93 9.07 -1.82
CA LEU A 17 -4.96 9.90 -1.19
C LEU A 17 -5.89 9.05 -0.31
N HIS A 18 -6.35 7.90 -0.81
CA HIS A 18 -7.17 6.99 -0.01
C HIS A 18 -6.43 6.41 1.20
N LEU A 19 -5.13 6.11 1.04
CA LEU A 19 -4.28 5.67 2.15
C LEU A 19 -4.13 6.74 3.23
N ASP A 20 -3.96 8.00 2.85
CA ASP A 20 -3.87 9.12 3.81
C ASP A 20 -5.15 9.25 4.64
N HIS A 21 -6.32 9.20 4.00
CA HIS A 21 -7.60 9.19 4.71
C HIS A 21 -7.75 7.99 5.66
N ALA A 22 -7.31 6.80 5.25
CA ALA A 22 -7.34 5.61 6.08
C ALA A 22 -6.40 5.72 7.29
N LEU A 23 -5.21 6.31 7.12
CA LEU A 23 -4.24 6.56 8.20
C LEU A 23 -4.77 7.57 9.20
N GLN A 24 -5.34 8.68 8.73
CA GLN A 24 -5.97 9.69 9.59
C GLN A 24 -7.12 9.08 10.41
N SER A 25 -8.00 8.32 9.76
CA SER A 25 -9.13 7.64 10.41
C SER A 25 -8.66 6.60 11.43
N THR A 26 -7.64 5.81 11.09
CA THR A 26 -7.02 4.82 12.00
C THR A 26 -6.47 5.51 13.25
N THR A 27 -5.72 6.60 13.06
CA THR A 27 -5.09 7.34 14.16
C THR A 27 -6.15 7.93 15.09
N ALA A 28 -7.16 8.61 14.53
CA ALA A 28 -8.27 9.15 15.31
C ALA A 28 -9.02 8.05 16.08
N ALA A 29 -9.27 6.90 15.46
CA ALA A 29 -9.94 5.77 16.10
C ALA A 29 -9.13 5.20 17.28
N ILE A 30 -7.81 5.09 17.15
CA ILE A 30 -6.94 4.60 18.24
C ILE A 30 -6.87 5.61 19.40
N VAL A 31 -6.77 6.91 19.09
CA VAL A 31 -6.75 7.97 20.11
C VAL A 31 -8.05 7.97 20.92
N ASN A 32 -9.19 7.86 20.23
CA ASN A 32 -10.51 7.87 20.88
C ASN A 32 -10.84 6.53 21.56
N ASN A 33 -10.30 5.42 21.06
CA ASN A 33 -10.53 4.09 21.59
C ASN A 33 -9.25 3.20 21.45
N PRO A 34 -8.37 3.20 22.47
CA PRO A 34 -7.15 2.40 22.43
C PRO A 34 -7.38 0.89 22.23
N GLN A 35 -8.56 0.36 22.61
CA GLN A 35 -8.91 -1.05 22.44
C GLN A 35 -9.13 -1.43 20.96
N ALA A 36 -9.44 -0.46 20.09
CA ALA A 36 -9.61 -0.67 18.66
C ALA A 36 -8.30 -1.03 17.95
N LYS A 37 -7.13 -0.78 18.59
CA LYS A 37 -5.80 -1.00 18.00
C LYS A 37 -5.61 -2.40 17.41
N LYS A 38 -6.05 -3.45 18.11
CA LYS A 38 -5.88 -4.83 17.63
C LYS A 38 -6.70 -5.10 16.36
N ALA A 39 -7.94 -4.63 16.33
CA ALA A 39 -8.81 -4.79 15.16
C ALA A 39 -8.28 -4.00 13.95
N LEU A 40 -7.86 -2.76 14.18
CA LEU A 40 -7.28 -1.90 13.13
C LEU A 40 -5.95 -2.47 12.60
N ALA A 41 -5.09 -3.01 13.47
CA ALA A 41 -3.86 -3.69 13.04
C ALA A 41 -4.16 -4.85 12.08
N LYS A 42 -5.17 -5.67 12.40
CA LYS A 42 -5.60 -6.78 11.54
C LYS A 42 -6.08 -6.30 10.16
N ILE A 43 -6.82 -5.20 10.09
CA ILE A 43 -7.27 -4.59 8.81
C ILE A 43 -6.06 -4.19 7.97
N TRP A 44 -5.06 -3.55 8.57
CA TRP A 44 -3.84 -3.16 7.88
C TRP A 44 -3.01 -4.36 7.40
N GLU A 45 -2.88 -5.40 8.23
CA GLU A 45 -2.23 -6.66 7.85
C GLU A 45 -2.91 -7.31 6.65
N ASP A 46 -4.25 -7.39 6.66
CA ASP A 46 -5.03 -7.98 5.57
C ASP A 46 -4.91 -7.17 4.26
N PHE A 47 -4.92 -5.84 4.36
CA PHE A 47 -4.72 -4.96 3.21
C PHE A 47 -3.32 -5.15 2.60
N LEU A 48 -2.26 -5.08 3.42
CA LEU A 48 -0.89 -5.21 2.94
C LEU A 48 -0.63 -6.61 2.36
N GLY A 49 -1.12 -7.65 3.04
CA GLY A 49 -1.04 -9.03 2.55
C GLY A 49 -1.72 -9.18 1.19
N THR A 50 -2.92 -8.62 1.03
CA THR A 50 -3.65 -8.63 -0.24
C THR A 50 -2.91 -7.85 -1.33
N PHE A 51 -2.39 -6.66 -1.01
CA PHE A 51 -1.66 -5.82 -1.95
C PHE A 51 -0.40 -6.52 -2.49
N PHE A 52 0.48 -6.98 -1.59
CA PHE A 52 1.69 -7.71 -2.01
C PHE A 52 1.36 -9.04 -2.69
N GLY A 53 0.28 -9.70 -2.28
CA GLY A 53 -0.26 -10.88 -2.97
C GLY A 53 -0.60 -10.56 -4.43
N LYS A 54 -1.34 -9.48 -4.69
CA LYS A 54 -1.69 -9.03 -6.05
C LYS A 54 -0.46 -8.67 -6.88
N VAL A 55 0.50 -7.94 -6.32
CA VAL A 55 1.76 -7.60 -7.00
C VAL A 55 2.50 -8.86 -7.43
N ARG A 56 2.60 -9.86 -6.53
CA ARG A 56 3.25 -11.14 -6.82
C ARG A 56 2.50 -11.94 -7.88
N SER A 57 1.17 -12.07 -7.75
CA SER A 57 0.35 -12.81 -8.71
C SER A 57 0.43 -12.20 -10.10
N LYS A 58 0.29 -10.87 -10.21
CA LYS A 58 0.40 -10.17 -11.50
C LYS A 58 1.78 -10.32 -12.11
N GLY A 59 2.83 -10.28 -11.28
CA GLY A 59 4.19 -10.52 -11.74
C GLY A 59 4.39 -11.94 -12.30
N LYS A 60 3.83 -12.96 -11.63
CA LYS A 60 3.85 -14.34 -12.13
C LYS A 60 3.09 -14.49 -13.46
N GLU A 61 1.86 -13.97 -13.53
CA GLU A 61 1.03 -14.00 -14.76
C GLU A 61 1.75 -13.36 -15.96
N SER A 62 2.50 -12.30 -15.70
CA SER A 62 3.18 -11.52 -16.74
C SER A 62 4.61 -12.00 -17.03
N ASN A 63 5.12 -13.00 -16.28
CA ASN A 63 6.53 -13.39 -16.23
C ASN A 63 7.49 -12.20 -15.97
N ILE A 64 7.05 -11.22 -15.17
CA ILE A 64 7.80 -10.01 -14.80
C ILE A 64 7.86 -9.91 -13.28
N ASN A 65 9.06 -9.77 -12.71
CA ASN A 65 9.18 -9.56 -11.27
C ASN A 65 8.82 -8.10 -10.89
N LEU A 66 7.54 -7.81 -10.66
CA LEU A 66 7.11 -6.45 -10.27
C LEU A 66 7.73 -5.97 -8.94
N LEU A 67 8.10 -6.88 -8.03
CA LEU A 67 8.76 -6.52 -6.79
C LEU A 67 10.18 -5.98 -7.03
N SER A 68 10.86 -6.35 -8.12
CA SER A 68 12.18 -5.80 -8.43
C SER A 68 12.13 -4.34 -8.89
N LEU A 69 10.94 -3.80 -9.21
CA LEU A 69 10.75 -2.37 -9.47
C LEU A 69 10.86 -1.54 -8.19
N ILE A 70 10.70 -2.17 -7.02
CA ILE A 70 10.73 -1.51 -5.73
C ILE A 70 12.12 -1.68 -5.11
N SER A 71 12.83 -0.56 -4.92
CA SER A 71 14.10 -0.58 -4.20
C SER A 71 13.86 -0.62 -2.68
N PHE A 72 13.70 -1.82 -2.12
CA PHE A 72 13.54 -2.02 -0.68
C PHE A 72 14.65 -1.40 0.19
N PRO A 73 15.94 -1.39 -0.22
CA PRO A 73 16.97 -0.67 0.53
C PRO A 73 16.72 0.84 0.63
N LYS A 74 16.07 1.45 -0.38
CA LYS A 74 15.67 2.86 -0.35
C LYS A 74 14.43 3.08 0.53
N LEU A 75 13.55 2.09 0.65
CA LEU A 75 12.39 2.14 1.57
C LEU A 75 12.80 2.06 3.05
N ARG A 76 13.90 1.37 3.37
CA ARG A 76 14.44 1.27 4.74
C ARG A 76 14.82 2.62 5.36
N LYS A 77 14.96 3.69 4.57
CA LYS A 77 15.27 5.04 5.05
C LYS A 77 14.06 5.79 5.65
N PHE A 78 12.86 5.22 5.59
CA PHE A 78 11.62 5.84 6.06
C PHE A 78 11.06 5.21 7.34
N GLY A 79 11.85 4.40 8.06
CA GLY A 79 11.49 3.81 9.35
C GLY A 79 12.31 4.40 10.49
#